data_AF-A0A482WFM5-F1
#
_entry.id   AF-A0A482WFM5-F1
#
_cell.length_a   1.000
_cell.length_b   1.000
_cell.length_c   1.000
_cell.angle_alpha   90.00
_cell.angle_beta   90.00
_cell.angle_gamma   90.00
#
_symmetry.space_group_name_H-M   'P 1'
#
loop_
_entity.id
_entity.type
_entity.pdbx_description
1 polymer ?
#
loop_
_entity_poly.entity_id
_entity_poly.type
_entity_poly.pdbx_seq_one_letter_code
_entity_poly.pdbx_strand_id
1 'polypeptide(L)'
;MARCIQITLAVLASACLAVAVFPHAPHGFAYAPLAHHPLPHYHAAPEPYDHHPKYAFEYAVADHHTGDTKSQHESRDGDVVKGSYSLIEPDGSKRTVEYTADDHNGFNAVVHKTPNHHPAPAPLIPIVPHHPHHLPYHH
;
A
#
# COMPACT_ATOMS: atom_id res chain seq x y z
N MET A 1 18.76 -26.67 -21.48
CA MET A 1 18.81 -25.94 -22.76
C MET A 1 17.45 -26.13 -23.44
N ALA A 2 16.48 -25.30 -23.06
CA ALA A 2 16.10 -24.06 -23.74
C ALA A 2 15.27 -24.32 -25.02
N ARG A 3 13.94 -24.18 -24.90
CA ARG A 3 13.08 -23.76 -26.00
C ARG A 3 12.23 -22.60 -25.51
N CYS A 4 12.79 -21.42 -25.77
CA CYS A 4 12.20 -20.10 -25.58
C CYS A 4 11.03 -19.95 -26.57
N ILE A 5 9.82 -19.79 -26.04
CA ILE A 5 8.61 -19.55 -26.82
C ILE A 5 8.61 -18.05 -27.19
N GLN A 6 8.94 -17.75 -28.44
CA GLN A 6 8.77 -16.41 -29.01
C GLN A 6 7.28 -16.17 -29.25
N ILE A 7 6.68 -15.24 -28.49
CA ILE A 7 5.36 -14.68 -28.80
C ILE A 7 5.61 -13.30 -29.43
N THR A 8 5.37 -13.23 -30.73
CA THR A 8 5.48 -12.06 -31.58
C THR A 8 4.44 -11.01 -31.17
N LEU A 9 4.88 -9.86 -30.69
CA LEU A 9 4.01 -8.71 -30.35
C LEU A 9 3.69 -7.96 -31.65
N ALA A 10 2.46 -8.11 -32.15
CA ALA A 10 1.96 -7.37 -33.32
C ALA A 10 1.50 -5.97 -32.90
N VAL A 11 2.12 -4.94 -33.47
CA VAL A 11 1.73 -3.53 -33.38
C VAL A 11 0.54 -3.31 -34.30
N LEU A 12 -0.58 -2.78 -33.77
CA LEU A 12 -1.66 -2.22 -34.58
C LEU A 12 -1.85 -0.75 -34.20
N ALA A 13 -1.27 0.11 -35.04
CA ALA A 13 -1.62 1.51 -35.13
C ALA A 13 -2.89 1.64 -35.98
N SER A 14 -3.94 2.32 -35.47
CA SER A 14 -4.87 3.10 -36.29
C SER A 14 -5.91 3.80 -35.42
N ALA A 15 -5.94 5.13 -35.46
CA ALA A 15 -7.05 5.88 -36.03
C ALA A 15 -6.87 7.38 -35.74
N CYS A 16 -6.57 8.16 -36.78
CA CYS A 16 -6.67 9.61 -36.75
C CYS A 16 -8.15 10.00 -36.57
N LEU A 17 -8.48 10.75 -35.51
CA LEU A 17 -9.77 11.41 -35.39
C LEU A 17 -9.64 12.83 -35.95
N ALA A 18 -10.35 13.09 -37.04
CA ALA A 18 -10.44 14.41 -37.66
C ALA A 18 -11.18 15.39 -36.72
N VAL A 19 -10.54 16.51 -36.40
CA VAL A 19 -11.18 17.62 -35.68
C VAL A 19 -11.82 18.55 -36.71
N ALA A 20 -13.14 18.66 -36.68
CA ALA A 20 -13.90 19.63 -37.44
C ALA A 20 -13.67 21.05 -36.89
N VAL A 21 -13.24 21.98 -37.73
CA VAL A 21 -13.04 23.39 -37.37
C VAL A 21 -14.35 24.14 -37.59
N PHE A 22 -14.97 24.64 -36.51
CA PHE A 22 -16.10 25.56 -36.58
C PHE A 22 -15.58 27.02 -36.55
N PRO A 23 -16.01 27.91 -37.48
CA PRO A 23 -15.64 29.32 -37.43
C PRO A 23 -16.42 30.03 -36.32
N HIS A 24 -15.72 30.55 -35.31
CA HIS A 24 -16.29 31.31 -34.20
C HIS A 24 -16.25 32.81 -34.52
N ALA A 25 -17.41 33.46 -34.53
CA ALA A 25 -17.51 34.91 -34.66
C ALA A 25 -16.86 35.62 -33.45
N PRO A 26 -16.14 36.74 -33.64
CA PRO A 26 -15.47 37.40 -32.53
C PRO A 26 -16.51 38.21 -31.74
N HIS A 27 -16.97 37.67 -30.62
CA HIS A 27 -17.62 38.46 -29.59
C HIS A 27 -16.56 39.33 -28.92
N GLY A 28 -16.58 40.63 -29.22
CA GLY A 28 -15.71 41.61 -28.58
C GLY A 28 -16.06 41.77 -27.10
N PHE A 29 -15.31 41.09 -26.23
CA PHE A 29 -15.32 41.35 -24.80
C PHE A 29 -14.38 42.51 -24.50
N ALA A 30 -14.92 43.62 -24.00
CA ALA A 30 -14.12 44.69 -23.42
C ALA A 30 -13.63 44.24 -22.03
N TYR A 31 -12.33 43.99 -21.89
CA TYR A 31 -11.71 43.67 -20.61
C TYR A 31 -11.35 44.95 -19.86
N ALA A 32 -11.89 45.12 -18.65
CA ALA A 32 -11.37 46.11 -17.71
C ALA A 32 -9.98 45.64 -17.23
N PRO A 33 -8.97 46.53 -17.14
CA PRO A 33 -7.65 46.12 -16.69
C PRO A 33 -7.71 45.70 -15.21
N LEU A 34 -7.43 44.42 -14.95
CA LEU A 34 -7.20 43.92 -13.60
C LEU A 34 -5.89 44.52 -13.08
N ALA A 35 -5.99 45.39 -12.08
CA ALA A 35 -4.84 45.86 -11.33
C ALA A 35 -4.23 44.68 -10.56
N HIS A 36 -3.08 44.20 -11.03
CA HIS A 36 -2.29 43.19 -10.33
C HIS A 36 -1.59 43.86 -9.15
N HIS A 37 -2.16 43.70 -7.96
CA HIS A 37 -1.42 44.00 -6.74
C HIS A 37 -0.41 42.86 -6.51
N PRO A 38 0.91 43.15 -6.39
CA PRO A 38 1.87 42.11 -6.06
C PRO A 38 1.53 41.57 -4.67
N LEU A 39 1.22 40.27 -4.61
CA LEU A 39 1.15 39.57 -3.32
C LEU A 39 2.56 39.58 -2.72
N PRO A 40 2.70 39.78 -1.41
CA PRO A 40 4.00 39.65 -0.77
C PRO A 40 4.53 38.24 -1.01
N HIS A 41 5.58 38.13 -1.82
CA HIS A 41 6.34 36.91 -1.98
C HIS A 41 7.14 36.70 -0.68
N TYR A 42 6.57 35.93 0.24
CA TYR A 42 7.32 35.41 1.37
C TYR A 42 8.36 34.43 0.84
N HIS A 43 9.60 34.90 0.71
CA HIS A 43 10.75 34.01 0.61
C HIS A 43 10.94 33.41 2.00
N ALA A 44 10.50 32.15 2.18
CA ALA A 44 10.90 31.38 3.33
C ALA A 44 12.43 31.36 3.36
N ALA A 45 13.02 31.82 4.46
CA ALA A 45 14.45 31.68 4.66
C ALA A 45 14.80 30.18 4.56
N PRO A 46 15.93 29.81 3.94
CA PRO A 46 16.36 28.41 3.94
C PRO A 46 16.49 27.94 5.38
N GLU A 47 15.79 26.85 5.71
CA GLU A 47 15.94 26.18 6.99
C GLU A 47 17.41 25.76 7.16
N PRO A 48 18.00 25.93 8.36
CA PRO A 48 19.35 25.45 8.63
C PRO A 48 19.46 23.96 8.33
N TYR A 49 20.46 23.58 7.54
CA TYR A 49 20.73 22.17 7.23
C TYR A 49 21.30 21.46 8.47
N ASP A 50 20.63 20.39 8.90
CA ASP A 50 21.12 19.53 9.98
C ASP A 50 22.04 18.44 9.41
N HIS A 51 23.32 18.52 9.75
CA HIS A 51 24.33 17.53 9.37
C HIS A 51 24.21 16.21 10.14
N HIS A 52 23.36 16.14 11.16
CA HIS A 52 23.20 14.98 12.03
C HIS A 52 21.71 14.75 12.36
N PRO A 53 20.89 14.42 11.34
CA PRO A 53 19.45 14.34 11.48
C PRO A 53 19.04 13.25 12.46
N LYS A 54 18.03 13.54 13.29
CA LYS A 54 17.43 12.57 14.22
C LYS A 54 15.93 12.56 14.10
N TYR A 55 15.36 11.36 14.21
CA TYR A 55 13.92 11.19 14.40
C TYR A 55 13.66 9.91 15.19
N ALA A 56 12.46 9.81 15.75
CA ALA A 56 11.90 8.58 16.25
C ALA A 56 10.39 8.61 16.02
N PHE A 57 9.82 7.47 15.61
CA PHE A 57 8.39 7.32 15.47
C PHE A 57 7.97 5.90 15.81
N GLU A 58 6.70 5.75 16.17
CA GLU A 58 6.08 4.48 16.45
C GLU A 58 4.59 4.52 16.11
N TYR A 59 4.03 3.39 15.74
CA TYR A 59 2.59 3.21 15.59
C TYR A 59 2.19 1.76 15.89
N ALA A 60 0.93 1.57 16.27
CA ALA A 60 0.35 0.25 16.46
C ALA A 60 -1.11 0.23 16.04
N VAL A 61 -1.56 -0.94 15.58
CA VAL A 61 -2.95 -1.28 15.35
C VAL A 61 -3.27 -2.52 16.15
N ALA A 62 -4.36 -2.47 16.91
CA ALA A 62 -4.94 -3.59 17.64
C ALA A 62 -6.45 -3.52 17.46
N ASP A 63 -6.95 -4.12 16.38
CA ASP A 63 -8.36 -4.16 16.04
C ASP A 63 -8.90 -5.58 16.17
N HIS A 64 -9.70 -5.82 17.21
CA HIS A 64 -10.32 -7.12 17.47
C HIS A 64 -11.45 -7.45 16.48
N HIS A 65 -12.05 -6.47 15.82
CA HIS A 65 -13.13 -6.71 14.86
C HIS A 65 -12.59 -7.25 13.55
N THR A 66 -11.52 -6.66 13.03
CA THR A 66 -10.86 -7.13 11.80
C THR A 66 -9.79 -8.19 12.04
N GLY A 67 -9.30 -8.30 13.28
CA GLY A 67 -8.17 -9.18 13.65
C GLY A 67 -6.80 -8.60 13.32
N ASP A 68 -6.71 -7.34 12.88
CA ASP A 68 -5.46 -6.67 12.55
C ASP A 68 -4.67 -6.33 13.83
N THR A 69 -3.54 -6.99 14.02
CA THR A 69 -2.59 -6.69 15.09
C THR A 69 -1.21 -6.49 14.48
N LYS A 70 -0.73 -5.24 14.54
CA LYS A 70 0.59 -4.86 14.04
C LYS A 70 1.19 -3.71 14.83
N SER A 71 2.51 -3.63 14.85
CA SER A 71 3.24 -2.56 15.55
C SER A 71 4.53 -2.25 14.82
N GLN A 72 4.94 -0.98 14.82
CA GLN A 72 6.18 -0.53 14.22
C GLN A 72 6.83 0.52 15.11
N HIS A 73 8.16 0.51 15.18
CA HIS A 73 8.93 1.63 15.68
C HIS A 73 10.21 1.77 14.87
N GLU A 74 10.67 3.00 14.69
CA GLU A 74 11.93 3.31 14.06
C GLU A 74 12.55 4.56 14.66
N SER A 75 13.87 4.57 14.76
CA SER A 75 14.65 5.73 15.12
C SER A 75 15.82 5.90 14.17
N ARG A 76 16.20 7.15 13.95
CA ARG A 76 17.40 7.53 13.24
C ARG A 76 18.25 8.41 14.11
N ASP A 77 19.54 8.12 14.12
CA ASP A 77 20.58 8.95 14.72
C ASP A 77 21.72 9.14 13.71
N GLY A 78 21.78 10.31 13.06
CA GLY A 78 22.75 10.59 12.02
C GLY A 78 22.55 9.69 10.82
N ASP A 79 23.51 8.82 10.54
CA ASP A 79 23.46 7.88 9.41
C ASP A 79 22.98 6.48 9.79
N VAL A 80 22.64 6.26 11.07
CA VAL A 80 22.18 4.97 11.57
C VAL A 80 20.66 4.98 11.78
N VAL A 81 19.97 4.02 11.17
CA VAL A 81 18.54 3.76 11.38
C VAL A 81 18.38 2.41 12.08
N LYS A 82 17.49 2.34 13.07
CA LYS A 82 17.12 1.09 13.76
C LYS A 82 15.63 1.05 13.98
N GLY A 83 15.03 -0.12 13.82
CA GLY A 83 13.62 -0.29 14.09
C GLY A 83 13.17 -1.73 14.16
N SER A 84 11.88 -1.89 14.42
CA SER A 84 11.21 -3.18 14.31
C SER A 84 9.77 -3.02 13.84
N TYR A 85 9.29 -4.01 13.10
CA TYR A 85 7.89 -4.18 12.76
C TYR A 85 7.41 -5.56 13.16
N SER A 86 6.16 -5.67 13.61
CA SER A 86 5.50 -6.96 13.83
C SER A 86 4.10 -7.01 13.24
N LEU A 87 3.71 -8.19 12.75
CA LEU A 87 2.36 -8.50 12.29
C LEU A 87 1.97 -9.94 12.62
N ILE A 88 0.67 -10.20 12.66
CA ILE A 88 0.12 -11.57 12.62
C ILE A 88 -0.04 -12.01 11.16
N GLU A 89 0.56 -13.13 10.80
CA GLU A 89 0.45 -13.74 9.48
C GLU A 89 -0.87 -14.51 9.30
N PRO A 90 -1.28 -14.84 8.06
CA PRO A 90 -2.51 -15.60 7.81
C PRO A 90 -2.56 -16.99 8.46
N ASP A 91 -1.40 -17.59 8.76
CA ASP A 91 -1.30 -18.85 9.50
C ASP A 91 -1.42 -18.67 11.03
N GLY A 92 -1.69 -17.45 11.48
CA GLY A 92 -1.81 -17.06 12.88
C GLY A 92 -0.48 -16.79 13.58
N SER A 93 0.66 -17.10 12.98
CA SER A 93 1.98 -16.84 13.57
C SER A 93 2.29 -15.35 13.66
N LYS A 94 3.10 -14.95 14.64
CA LYS A 94 3.63 -13.59 14.71
C LYS A 94 4.98 -13.52 14.00
N ARG A 95 5.08 -12.66 12.98
CA ARG A 95 6.38 -12.25 12.41
C ARG A 95 6.82 -10.97 13.09
N THR A 96 8.06 -10.95 13.57
CA THR A 96 8.77 -9.74 14.02
C THR A 96 10.01 -9.58 13.15
N VAL A 97 10.22 -8.40 12.62
CA VAL A 97 11.44 -8.03 11.88
C VAL A 97 12.16 -6.97 12.69
N GLU A 98 13.40 -7.21 13.06
CA GLU A 98 14.30 -6.23 13.66
C GLU A 98 15.30 -5.81 12.60
N TYR A 99 15.51 -4.52 12.41
CA TYR A 99 16.35 -4.03 11.32
C TYR A 99 17.26 -2.88 11.75
N THR A 100 18.39 -2.80 11.05
CA THR A 100 19.39 -1.73 11.18
C THR A 100 19.87 -1.33 9.79
N ALA A 101 20.13 -0.05 9.58
CA ALA A 101 20.79 0.45 8.37
C ALA A 101 21.88 1.45 8.74
N ASP A 102 23.05 1.31 8.12
CA ASP A 102 24.17 2.24 8.23
C ASP A 102 24.97 2.26 6.92
N ASP A 103 25.92 3.19 6.79
CA ASP A 103 26.75 3.41 5.59
C ASP A 103 27.80 2.31 5.37
N HIS A 104 28.21 1.60 6.42
CA HIS A 104 29.24 0.58 6.38
C HIS A 104 28.70 -0.81 6.02
N ASN A 105 27.59 -1.21 6.64
CA ASN A 105 26.99 -2.54 6.57
C ASN A 105 25.74 -2.58 5.69
N GLY A 106 25.21 -1.42 5.30
CA GLY A 106 23.94 -1.30 4.59
C GLY A 106 22.75 -1.75 5.46
N PHE A 107 21.66 -2.13 4.81
CA PHE A 107 20.46 -2.63 5.48
C PHE A 107 20.63 -4.10 5.91
N ASN A 108 20.39 -4.37 7.19
CA ASN A 108 20.39 -5.71 7.77
C ASN A 108 19.09 -5.93 8.55
N ALA A 109 18.52 -7.12 8.44
CA ALA A 109 17.30 -7.48 9.15
C ALA A 109 17.34 -8.92 9.68
N VAL A 110 16.85 -9.10 10.90
CA VAL A 110 16.63 -10.39 11.54
C VAL A 110 15.12 -10.62 11.64
N VAL A 111 14.67 -11.74 11.08
CA VAL A 111 13.25 -12.10 11.07
C VAL A 111 13.00 -13.22 12.06
N HIS A 112 12.17 -12.92 13.06
CA HIS A 112 11.66 -13.89 14.02
C HIS A 112 10.24 -14.29 13.65
N LYS A 113 9.94 -15.59 13.68
CA LYS A 113 8.60 -16.13 13.49
C LYS A 113 8.21 -16.95 14.72
N THR A 114 7.20 -16.49 15.44
CA THR A 114 6.65 -17.19 16.61
C THR A 114 5.34 -17.85 16.21
N PRO A 115 5.28 -19.19 16.15
CA PRO A 115 4.04 -19.91 15.86
C PRO A 115 3.02 -19.62 16.95
N ASN A 116 1.81 -19.26 16.54
CA ASN A 116 0.70 -19.17 17.48
C ASN A 116 0.10 -20.58 17.60
N HIS A 117 0.07 -21.11 18.82
CA HIS A 117 -0.51 -22.42 19.10
C HIS A 117 -2.04 -22.25 19.17
N HIS A 118 -2.66 -21.84 18.08
CA HIS A 118 -4.11 -21.98 17.96
C HIS A 118 -4.41 -23.47 17.77
N PRO A 119 -5.35 -24.05 18.53
CA PRO A 119 -5.88 -25.37 18.22
C PRO A 119 -6.31 -25.35 16.75
N ALA A 120 -5.97 -26.41 16.01
CA ALA A 120 -6.46 -26.58 14.64
C ALA A 120 -7.97 -26.32 14.63
N PRO A 121 -8.52 -25.58 13.63
CA PRO A 121 -9.95 -25.48 13.46
C PRO A 121 -10.53 -26.88 13.52
N ALA A 122 -11.48 -27.11 14.44
CA ALA A 122 -12.19 -28.38 14.47
C ALA A 122 -12.70 -28.65 13.04
N PRO A 123 -12.51 -29.85 12.49
CA PRO A 123 -12.96 -30.15 11.14
C PRO A 123 -14.44 -29.77 11.03
N LEU A 124 -14.77 -28.97 10.02
CA LEU A 124 -16.15 -28.63 9.71
C LEU A 124 -16.92 -29.94 9.55
N ILE A 125 -17.80 -30.26 10.48
CA ILE A 125 -18.68 -31.42 10.37
C ILE A 125 -19.58 -31.14 9.16
N PRO A 126 -19.54 -31.94 8.08
CA PRO A 126 -20.45 -31.74 6.97
C PRO A 126 -21.88 -31.80 7.49
N ILE A 127 -22.65 -30.74 7.28
CA ILE A 127 -24.09 -30.77 7.53
C ILE A 127 -24.65 -31.75 6.51
N VAL A 128 -24.92 -32.99 6.94
CA VAL A 128 -25.62 -33.97 6.11
C VAL A 128 -27.04 -33.44 5.91
N PRO A 129 -27.50 -33.21 4.68
CA PRO A 129 -28.90 -32.87 4.45
C PRO A 129 -29.78 -34.00 4.98
N HIS A 130 -30.54 -33.71 6.04
CA HIS A 130 -31.57 -34.61 6.53
C HIS A 130 -32.63 -34.70 5.44
N HIS A 131 -32.61 -35.80 4.69
CA HIS A 131 -33.64 -36.08 3.70
C HIS A 131 -34.97 -36.23 4.46
N PRO A 132 -36.01 -35.46 4.13
CA PRO A 132 -37.34 -35.71 4.65
C PRO A 132 -37.75 -37.14 4.27
N HIS A 133 -38.04 -37.98 5.26
CA HIS A 133 -38.65 -39.27 5.01
C HIS A 133 -40.02 -39.02 4.36
N HIS A 134 -40.12 -39.26 3.05
CA HIS A 134 -41.40 -39.33 2.36
C HIS A 134 -42.13 -40.58 2.89
N LEU A 135 -43.12 -40.37 3.76
CA LEU A 135 -44.04 -41.44 4.12
C LEU A 135 -44.86 -41.79 2.87
N PRO A 136 -44.93 -43.06 2.44
CA PRO A 136 -45.80 -43.45 1.35
C PRO A 136 -47.26 -43.28 1.78
N TYR A 137 -48.02 -42.50 1.02
CA TYR A 137 -49.48 -42.51 1.09
C TYR A 137 -49.96 -43.88 0.57
N HIS A 138 -50.66 -44.63 1.42
CA HIS A 138 -51.44 -45.78 0.98
C HIS A 138 -52.77 -45.27 0.40
N HIS A 139 -53.03 -45.57 -0.87
CA HIS A 139 -54.37 -45.55 -1.47
C HIS A 139 -55.08 -46.88 -1.19
#